data_AF-A0A923SJY4-F1
#
_entry.id   AF-A0A923SJY4-F1
#
_cell.length_a   1.000
_cell.length_b   1.000
_cell.length_c   1.000
_cell.angle_alpha   90.00
_cell.angle_beta   90.00
_cell.angle_gamma   90.00
#
_symmetry.space_group_name_H-M   'P 1'
#
loop_
_entity.id
_entity.type
_entity.pdbx_description
1 polymer ?
#
loop_
_entity_poly.entity_id
_entity_poly.type
_entity_poly.pdbx_seq_one_letter_code
_entity_poly.pdbx_strand_id
1 'polypeptide(L)'
;MTRYLLYFLTGFAHALVILIYRGYMGIEPTIYSNIALVSGMVLFGIVSWLKMYLERIGAIMALLCVLAIVPWTIDAGRKVLAYDAFLSGVLLIVQGVLLFFLLATFATSMRYVLSRGSWLTGTSTPGPVGKIIFSAIPIAIIVTWLLIMGKVQ
;
A
#
# COMPACT_ATOMS: atom_id res chain seq x y z
N MET A 1 -12.97 -10.73 -3.00
CA MET A 1 -12.50 -10.33 -1.65
C MET A 1 -10.97 -10.20 -1.53
N THR A 2 -10.20 -11.22 -1.92
CA THR A 2 -8.73 -11.27 -1.79
C THR A 2 -7.96 -10.08 -2.38
N ARG A 3 -8.48 -9.43 -3.43
CA ARG A 3 -7.79 -8.32 -4.11
C ARG A 3 -7.84 -6.99 -3.38
N TYR A 4 -8.94 -6.70 -2.67
CA TYR A 4 -9.02 -5.52 -1.79
C TYR A 4 -7.96 -5.62 -0.70
N LEU A 5 -7.91 -6.79 -0.07
CA LEU A 5 -6.97 -7.10 0.99
C LEU A 5 -5.53 -6.94 0.49
N LEU A 6 -5.25 -7.35 -0.75
CA LEU A 6 -3.93 -7.17 -1.35
C LEU A 6 -3.52 -5.69 -1.45
N TYR A 7 -4.38 -4.81 -1.99
CA TYR A 7 -4.08 -3.37 -2.07
C TYR A 7 -3.93 -2.74 -0.68
N PHE A 8 -4.84 -3.10 0.22
CA PHE A 8 -4.82 -2.66 1.61
C PHE A 8 -3.53 -3.05 2.32
N LEU A 9 -3.19 -4.35 2.32
CA LEU A 9 -1.99 -4.87 2.97
C LEU A 9 -0.71 -4.32 2.34
N THR A 10 -0.68 -4.18 1.01
CA THR A 10 0.50 -3.64 0.32
C THR A 10 0.76 -2.20 0.72
N GLY A 11 -0.27 -1.35 0.68
CA GLY A 11 -0.14 0.05 1.09
C GLY A 11 0.19 0.20 2.57
N PHE A 12 -0.50 -0.57 3.43
CA PHE A 12 -0.29 -0.56 4.87
C PHE A 12 1.12 -1.01 5.25
N ALA A 13 1.59 -2.13 4.71
CA ALA A 13 2.93 -2.66 5.00
C ALA A 13 4.03 -1.68 4.57
N HIS A 14 3.91 -1.08 3.38
CA HIS A 14 4.90 -0.08 2.93
C HIS A 14 4.88 1.17 3.79
N ALA A 15 3.68 1.73 4.08
CA ALA A 15 3.58 2.91 4.94
C ALA A 15 4.16 2.64 6.34
N LEU A 16 3.84 1.49 6.93
CA LEU A 16 4.35 1.08 8.23
C LEU A 16 5.88 0.95 8.22
N VAL A 17 6.45 0.25 7.25
CA VAL A 17 7.91 0.06 7.19
C VAL A 17 8.62 1.39 6.91
N ILE A 18 8.08 2.27 6.06
CA ILE A 18 8.64 3.61 5.85
C ILE A 18 8.65 4.41 7.15
N LEU A 19 7.55 4.37 7.93
CA LEU A 19 7.47 5.04 9.23
C LEU A 19 8.45 4.44 10.24
N ILE A 20 8.64 3.12 10.25
CA ILE A 20 9.62 2.45 11.10
C ILE A 20 11.04 2.88 10.72
N TYR A 21 11.37 2.92 9.43
CA TYR A 21 12.67 3.38 8.95
C TYR A 21 12.96 4.83 9.38
N ARG A 22 11.95 5.71 9.35
CA ARG A 22 12.09 7.10 9.79
C ARG A 22 12.21 7.23 11.31
N GLY A 23 11.32 6.59 12.04
CA GLY A 23 11.18 6.78 13.49
C GLY A 23 12.19 5.98 14.30
N TYR A 24 12.40 4.70 13.96
CA TYR A 24 13.23 3.79 14.76
C TYR A 24 14.68 3.69 14.25
N MET A 25 14.89 3.74 12.92
CA MET A 25 16.24 3.64 12.34
C MET A 25 16.92 5.01 12.14
N GLY A 26 16.22 6.11 12.44
CA GLY A 26 16.74 7.47 12.28
C GLY A 26 17.07 7.85 10.83
N ILE A 27 16.50 7.15 9.84
CA ILE A 27 16.78 7.41 8.43
C ILE A 27 16.04 8.69 8.03
N GLU A 28 16.81 9.70 7.61
CA GLU A 28 16.25 10.98 7.21
C GLU A 28 15.21 10.85 6.09
N PRO A 29 14.11 11.61 6.16
CA PRO A 29 13.07 11.57 5.14
C PRO A 29 13.59 12.12 3.81
N THR A 30 13.69 11.25 2.81
CA THR A 30 13.99 11.63 1.42
C THR A 30 12.72 11.93 0.62
N ILE A 31 12.86 12.63 -0.52
CA ILE A 31 11.76 12.84 -1.48
C ILE A 31 11.12 11.51 -1.88
N TYR A 32 11.93 10.48 -2.19
CA TYR A 32 11.43 9.15 -2.55
C TYR A 32 10.62 8.50 -1.42
N SER A 33 11.09 8.61 -0.18
CA SER A 33 10.36 8.06 0.97
C SER A 33 9.06 8.82 1.24
N ASN A 34 8.99 10.14 1.00
CA ASN A 34 7.76 10.93 1.13
C ASN A 34 6.73 10.52 0.08
N ILE A 35 7.16 10.42 -1.18
CA ILE A 35 6.31 9.99 -2.29
C ILE A 35 5.80 8.57 -2.06
N ALA A 36 6.68 7.65 -1.64
CA ALA A 36 6.31 6.27 -1.34
C ALA A 36 5.36 6.17 -0.15
N LEU A 37 5.54 6.99 0.89
CA LEU A 37 4.66 7.03 2.06
C LEU A 37 3.26 7.48 1.65
N VAL A 38 3.15 8.62 0.96
CA VAL A 38 1.86 9.12 0.47
C VAL A 38 1.21 8.11 -0.48
N SER A 39 1.99 7.51 -1.38
CA SER A 39 1.47 6.48 -2.31
C SER A 39 1.00 5.24 -1.57
N GLY A 40 1.71 4.79 -0.52
CA GLY A 40 1.27 3.71 0.36
C GLY A 40 -0.02 4.06 1.09
N MET A 41 -0.14 5.30 1.57
CA MET A 41 -1.34 5.82 2.22
C MET A 41 -2.56 5.84 1.28
N VAL A 42 -2.37 6.37 0.08
CA VAL A 42 -3.41 6.39 -0.97
C VAL A 42 -3.77 4.96 -1.37
N LEU A 43 -2.79 4.06 -1.51
CA LEU A 43 -3.01 2.66 -1.87
C LEU A 43 -3.86 1.93 -0.83
N PHE A 44 -3.53 2.07 0.46
CA PHE A 44 -4.28 1.39 1.53
C PHE A 44 -5.63 2.05 1.80
N GLY A 45 -5.74 3.37 1.73
CA GLY A 45 -6.94 4.10 2.13
C GLY A 45 -7.93 4.28 0.99
N ILE A 46 -7.49 4.95 -0.07
CA ILE A 46 -8.37 5.41 -1.16
C ILE A 46 -8.51 4.33 -2.22
N VAL A 47 -7.41 3.78 -2.72
CA VAL A 47 -7.42 2.85 -3.86
C VAL A 47 -8.07 1.53 -3.49
N SER A 48 -7.80 1.03 -2.28
CA SER A 48 -8.46 -0.16 -1.75
C SER A 48 -9.99 0.01 -1.77
N TRP A 49 -10.49 1.15 -1.28
CA TRP A 49 -11.91 1.46 -1.26
C TRP A 49 -12.48 1.68 -2.66
N LEU A 50 -11.79 2.48 -3.48
CA LEU A 50 -12.17 2.78 -4.86
C LEU A 50 -12.31 1.51 -5.69
N LYS A 51 -11.44 0.52 -5.48
CA LYS A 51 -11.51 -0.78 -6.15
C LYS A 51 -12.82 -1.54 -5.86
N MET A 52 -13.48 -1.29 -4.73
CA MET A 52 -14.77 -1.93 -4.40
C MET A 52 -15.95 -1.43 -5.23
N TYR A 53 -15.85 -0.20 -5.74
CA TYR A 53 -16.92 0.47 -6.48
C TYR A 53 -16.57 0.62 -7.97
N LEU A 54 -15.32 0.97 -8.26
CA LEU A 54 -14.80 1.28 -9.59
C LEU A 54 -13.53 0.47 -9.86
N GLU A 55 -13.69 -0.79 -10.27
CA GLU A 55 -12.58 -1.75 -10.38
C GLU A 55 -11.44 -1.23 -11.28
N ARG A 56 -11.73 -0.64 -12.44
CA ARG A 56 -10.69 -0.25 -13.41
C ARG A 56 -9.94 1.01 -12.99
N ILE A 57 -10.64 2.03 -12.49
CA ILE A 57 -10.03 3.26 -11.96
C ILE A 57 -9.16 2.91 -10.75
N GLY A 58 -9.66 2.08 -9.84
CA GLY A 58 -8.86 1.55 -8.73
C GLY A 58 -7.60 0.81 -9.19
N ALA A 59 -7.67 0.02 -10.27
CA ALA A 59 -6.49 -0.66 -10.81
C ALA A 59 -5.46 0.31 -11.41
N ILE A 60 -5.89 1.35 -12.13
CA ILE A 60 -5.00 2.37 -12.69
C ILE A 60 -4.31 3.14 -11.56
N MET A 61 -5.07 3.59 -10.57
CA MET A 61 -4.52 4.28 -9.42
C MET A 61 -3.57 3.40 -8.60
N ALA A 62 -3.90 2.11 -8.44
CA ALA A 62 -3.00 1.15 -7.79
C ALA A 62 -1.66 1.05 -8.54
N LEU A 63 -1.70 1.02 -9.87
CA LEU A 63 -0.52 0.95 -10.73
C LEU A 63 0.38 2.18 -10.54
N LEU A 64 -0.22 3.37 -10.52
CA LEU A 64 0.52 4.62 -10.26
C LEU A 64 1.15 4.64 -8.87
N CYS A 65 0.40 4.21 -7.85
CA CYS A 65 0.91 4.14 -6.48
C CYS A 65 2.07 3.13 -6.37
N VAL A 66 1.93 1.96 -6.99
CA VAL A 66 2.98 0.94 -7.00
C VAL A 66 4.24 1.46 -7.70
N LEU A 67 4.11 2.10 -8.87
CA LEU A 67 5.25 2.70 -9.57
C LEU A 67 5.94 3.79 -8.73
N ALA A 68 5.18 4.58 -7.99
CA ALA A 68 5.71 5.61 -7.10
C ALA A 68 6.45 5.04 -5.87
N ILE A 69 6.13 3.81 -5.44
CA ILE A 69 6.78 3.11 -4.32
C ILE A 69 8.11 2.43 -4.75
N VAL A 70 8.25 2.06 -6.02
CA VAL A 70 9.44 1.35 -6.54
C VAL A 70 10.78 2.05 -6.23
N PRO A 71 10.96 3.36 -6.50
CA PRO A 71 12.24 4.02 -6.26
C PRO A 71 12.70 3.92 -4.80
N TRP A 72 11.78 4.10 -3.86
CA TRP A 72 12.08 3.94 -2.43
C TRP A 72 12.42 2.50 -2.08
N THR A 73 11.72 1.52 -2.66
CA THR A 73 11.96 0.09 -2.40
C THR A 73 13.36 -0.33 -2.83
N ILE A 74 13.84 0.18 -3.97
CA ILE A 74 15.19 -0.06 -4.48
C ILE A 74 16.24 0.63 -3.59
N ASP A 75 16.03 1.90 -3.23
CA ASP A 75 16.93 2.66 -2.36
C ASP A 75 17.06 2.02 -0.97
N ALA A 76 15.93 1.65 -0.37
CA ALA A 76 15.89 0.95 0.91
C ALA A 76 16.63 -0.39 0.84
N GLY A 77 16.39 -1.19 -0.21
CA GLY A 77 17.09 -2.48 -0.40
C GLY A 77 18.61 -2.35 -0.49
N ARG A 78 19.12 -1.29 -1.13
CA ARG A 78 20.57 -1.01 -1.17
C ARG A 78 21.12 -0.64 0.20
N LYS A 79 20.38 0.17 0.97
CA LYS A 79 20.78 0.59 2.31
C LYS A 79 20.79 -0.56 3.32
N VAL A 80 19.87 -1.52 3.18
CA VAL A 80 19.83 -2.73 4.03
C VAL A 80 21.16 -3.50 4.00
N LEU A 81 21.83 -3.55 2.84
CA LEU A 81 23.11 -4.24 2.68
C LEU A 81 24.28 -3.55 3.38
N ALA A 82 24.11 -2.30 3.84
CA ALA A 82 25.13 -1.55 4.57
C ALA A 82 25.05 -1.74 6.10
N TYR A 83 24.04 -2.46 6.60
CA TYR A 83 23.88 -2.75 8.03
C TYR A 83 24.59 -4.05 8.43
N ASP A 84 24.78 -4.23 9.74
CA ASP A 84 25.41 -5.40 10.35
C ASP A 84 24.73 -6.73 9.96
N ALA A 85 25.47 -7.85 10.00
CA ALA A 85 25.08 -9.12 9.38
C ALA A 85 23.77 -9.72 9.93
N PHE A 86 23.49 -9.54 11.22
CA PHE A 86 22.25 -10.01 11.84
C PHE A 86 21.04 -9.13 11.46
N LEU A 87 21.23 -7.81 11.50
CA LEU A 87 20.18 -6.83 11.26
C LEU A 87 19.80 -6.78 9.76
N SER A 88 20.78 -6.94 8.88
CA SER A 88 20.58 -7.08 7.44
C SER A 88 19.76 -8.31 7.08
N GLY A 89 19.95 -9.46 7.75
CA GLY A 89 19.16 -10.66 7.53
C GLY A 89 17.66 -10.46 7.73
N VAL A 90 17.26 -9.87 8.87
CA VAL A 90 15.84 -9.58 9.17
C VAL A 90 15.27 -8.56 8.19
N LEU A 91 16.01 -7.49 7.91
CA LEU A 91 15.58 -6.45 6.98
C LEU A 91 15.44 -6.94 5.54
N LEU A 92 16.29 -7.87 5.09
CA LEU A 92 16.17 -8.52 3.79
C LEU A 92 14.89 -9.36 3.67
N ILE A 93 14.50 -10.07 4.74
CA ILE A 93 13.24 -10.82 4.78
C ILE A 93 12.07 -9.84 4.67
N VAL A 94 12.07 -8.76 5.46
CA VAL A 94 11.03 -7.71 5.39
C VAL A 94 10.95 -7.13 3.98
N GLN A 95 12.09 -6.81 3.37
CA GLN A 95 12.12 -6.24 2.03
C GLN A 95 11.66 -7.24 0.96
N GLY A 96 11.98 -8.53 1.12
CA GLY A 96 11.48 -9.60 0.26
C GLY A 96 9.95 -9.73 0.32
N VAL A 97 9.37 -9.65 1.52
CA VAL A 97 7.91 -9.66 1.71
C VAL A 97 7.27 -8.41 1.10
N LEU A 98 7.85 -7.23 1.29
CA LEU A 98 7.36 -5.99 0.66
C LEU A 98 7.42 -6.07 -0.86
N LEU A 99 8.53 -6.56 -1.42
CA LEU A 99 8.69 -6.73 -2.86
C LEU A 99 7.67 -7.73 -3.41
N PHE A 100 7.41 -8.83 -2.71
CA PHE A 100 6.37 -9.80 -3.08
C PHE A 100 4.99 -9.13 -3.14
N PHE A 101 4.62 -8.36 -2.12
CA PHE A 101 3.35 -7.61 -2.12
C PHE A 101 3.28 -6.60 -3.26
N LEU A 102 4.37 -5.88 -3.52
CA LEU A 102 4.47 -4.91 -4.60
C LEU A 102 4.27 -5.57 -5.96
N LEU A 103 4.94 -6.69 -6.22
CA LEU A 103 4.86 -7.45 -7.48
C LEU A 103 3.47 -8.09 -7.67
N ALA A 104 2.91 -8.68 -6.62
CA ALA A 104 1.56 -9.24 -6.66
C ALA A 104 0.52 -8.14 -6.98
N THR A 105 0.67 -6.97 -6.36
CA THR A 105 -0.18 -5.81 -6.60
C THR A 105 0.00 -5.27 -8.02
N PHE A 106 1.22 -5.21 -8.52
CA PHE A 106 1.52 -4.79 -9.89
C PHE A 106 0.90 -5.74 -10.92
N ALA A 107 1.17 -7.05 -10.80
CA ALA A 107 0.68 -8.07 -11.72
C ALA A 107 -0.85 -8.12 -11.75
N THR A 108 -1.49 -8.02 -10.59
CA THR A 108 -2.95 -7.96 -10.50
C THR A 108 -3.47 -6.68 -11.15
N SER A 109 -2.89 -5.51 -10.86
CA SER A 109 -3.32 -4.22 -11.45
C SER A 109 -3.17 -4.20 -12.97
N MET A 110 -2.02 -4.64 -13.50
CA MET A 110 -1.73 -4.72 -14.93
C MET A 110 -2.73 -5.60 -15.67
N ARG A 111 -3.05 -6.78 -15.13
CA ARG A 111 -4.05 -7.68 -15.71
C ARG A 111 -5.40 -6.99 -15.90
N TYR A 112 -5.79 -6.09 -14.99
CA TYR A 112 -7.05 -5.36 -15.08
C TYR A 112 -7.03 -4.18 -16.05
N VAL A 113 -5.93 -3.44 -16.08
CA VAL A 113 -5.79 -2.33 -17.02
C VAL A 113 -5.79 -2.86 -18.45
N LEU A 114 -5.06 -3.95 -18.70
CA LEU A 114 -4.86 -4.55 -20.02
C LEU A 114 -5.93 -5.58 -20.44
N SER A 115 -6.81 -6.00 -19.52
CA SER A 115 -7.92 -6.90 -19.84
C SER A 115 -8.86 -6.28 -20.87
N ARG A 116 -9.12 -7.02 -21.97
CA ARG A 116 -10.06 -6.65 -23.05
C ARG A 116 -11.53 -6.93 -22.74
N GLY A 117 -11.86 -7.50 -21.58
CA GLY A 117 -13.23 -7.81 -21.18
C GLY A 117 -14.11 -6.55 -21.01
N SER A 118 -15.43 -6.72 -21.19
CA SER A 118 -16.43 -5.64 -21.09
C SER A 118 -16.23 -4.79 -19.82
N TRP A 119 -16.22 -3.47 -20.01
CA TRP A 119 -16.04 -2.46 -18.96
C TRP A 119 -17.11 -2.57 -17.85
N LEU A 120 -18.24 -3.21 -18.16
CA LEU A 120 -19.42 -3.33 -17.30
C LEU A 120 -19.49 -4.68 -16.56
N THR A 121 -18.80 -5.72 -17.05
CA THR A 121 -18.80 -7.03 -16.39
C THR A 121 -17.67 -7.08 -15.37
N GLY A 122 -17.86 -6.34 -14.28
CA GLY A 122 -16.96 -6.35 -13.13
C GLY A 122 -16.81 -7.76 -12.57
N THR A 123 -15.58 -8.15 -12.25
CA THR A 123 -15.35 -9.38 -11.50
C THR A 123 -16.01 -9.29 -10.13
N SER A 124 -16.24 -10.44 -9.47
CA SER A 124 -16.82 -10.58 -8.11
C SER A 124 -16.41 -9.44 -7.15
N THR A 125 -17.21 -8.38 -7.17
CA THR A 125 -17.13 -7.33 -6.17
C THR A 125 -17.74 -7.90 -4.89
N PRO A 126 -17.20 -7.56 -3.71
CA PRO A 126 -17.80 -8.00 -2.46
C PRO A 126 -19.29 -7.61 -2.44
N GLY A 127 -20.13 -8.51 -1.93
CA GLY A 127 -21.55 -8.21 -1.73
C GLY A 127 -21.75 -6.96 -0.86
N PRO A 128 -22.95 -6.38 -0.85
CA PRO A 128 -23.23 -5.09 -0.19
C PRO A 128 -22.79 -5.07 1.29
N VAL A 129 -23.01 -6.16 2.03
CA VAL A 129 -22.58 -6.31 3.42
C VAL A 129 -21.05 -6.25 3.55
N GLY A 130 -20.32 -6.93 2.67
CA GLY A 130 -18.86 -6.90 2.65
C GLY A 130 -18.32 -5.50 2.37
N LYS A 131 -18.94 -4.75 1.45
CA LYS A 131 -18.55 -3.36 1.18
C LYS A 131 -18.70 -2.48 2.41
N ILE A 132 -19.79 -2.63 3.16
CA ILE A 132 -20.03 -1.87 4.40
C ILE A 132 -18.94 -2.17 5.44
N ILE A 133 -18.69 -3.45 5.73
CA ILE A 133 -17.68 -3.86 6.71
C ILE A 133 -16.30 -3.31 6.35
N PHE A 134 -15.87 -3.45 5.09
CA PHE A 134 -14.57 -2.96 4.67
C PHE A 134 -14.50 -1.44 4.54
N SER A 135 -15.61 -0.77 4.26
CA SER A 135 -15.68 0.70 4.26
C SER A 135 -15.54 1.29 5.66
N ALA A 136 -15.91 0.54 6.70
CA ALA A 136 -15.77 0.97 8.08
C ALA A 136 -14.30 1.10 8.51
N ILE A 137 -13.37 0.36 7.89
CA ILE A 137 -11.95 0.37 8.25
C ILE A 137 -11.31 1.75 8.02
N PRO A 138 -11.29 2.33 6.80
CA PRO A 138 -10.72 3.66 6.59
C PRO A 138 -11.46 4.74 7.38
N ILE A 139 -12.78 4.62 7.56
CA ILE A 139 -13.57 5.53 8.39
C ILE A 139 -13.10 5.48 9.84
N ALA A 140 -12.94 4.29 10.41
CA ALA A 140 -12.44 4.10 11.78
C ALA A 140 -11.04 4.67 11.95
N ILE A 141 -10.16 4.52 10.96
CA ILE A 141 -8.81 5.12 10.97
C ILE A 141 -8.89 6.65 11.00
N ILE A 142 -9.73 7.26 10.15
CA ILE A 142 -9.92 8.73 10.10
C ILE A 142 -10.52 9.24 11.42
N VAL A 143 -11.55 8.57 11.94
CA VAL A 143 -12.18 8.95 13.21
C VAL A 143 -11.18 8.85 14.35
N THR A 144 -10.42 7.76 14.42
CA THR A 144 -9.37 7.59 15.44
C THR A 144 -8.30 8.67 15.31
N TRP A 145 -7.88 9.00 14.09
CA TRP A 145 -6.93 10.09 13.84
C TRP A 145 -7.44 11.44 14.34
N LEU A 146 -8.68 11.81 14.01
CA LEU A 146 -9.30 13.06 14.46
C LEU A 146 -9.42 13.13 15.99
N LEU A 147 -9.79 12.00 16.63
CA LEU A 147 -9.89 11.90 18.09
C LEU A 147 -8.52 12.04 18.79
N ILE A 148 -7.44 11.56 18.17
CA ILE A 148 -6.09 11.69 18.71
C ILE A 148 -5.54 13.10 18.47
N MET A 149 -5.73 13.66 17.28
CA MET A 149 -5.22 14.99 16.92
C MET A 149 -5.79 16.09 17.82
N GLY A 150 -7.06 15.97 18.22
CA GLY A 150 -7.69 16.88 19.19
C GLY A 150 -7.16 16.80 20.62
N LYS A 151 -6.31 15.81 20.95
CA LYS A 151 -5.69 15.64 22.28
C LYS A 151 -4.22 16.07 22.34
N VAL A 152 -3.61 16.45 21.22
CA VAL A 152 -2.18 16.84 21.13
C VAL A 152 -2.03 18.37 21.05
N GLN A 153 -3.04 19.13 21.51
CA GLN A 153 -2.92 20.56 21.81
C GLN A 153 -2.53 20.74 23.27
#